data_AF-A0A969J8U0-F1
#
_entry.id   AF-A0A969J8U0-F1
#
_cell.length_a   1.000
_cell.length_b   1.000
_cell.length_c   1.000
_cell.angle_alpha   90.00
_cell.angle_beta   90.00
_cell.angle_gamma   90.00
#
_symmetry.space_group_name_H-M   'P 1'
#
loop_
_entity.id
_entity.type
_entity.pdbx_description
1 polymer ?
#
loop_
_entity_poly.entity_id
_entity_poly.type
_entity_poly.pdbx_seq_one_letter_code
_entity_poly.pdbx_strand_id
1 'polypeptide(L)'
;MKFLDSKGRLFGKLSILDVGAALVMLLVFVGIFFYPGTSGSVAQVGVTTKPIEVDAIALGFKGRNPTDLIKAGEKTNLIIRNQPYGQVDLKSVDILPRNIPVAQPDGSVAARPDPTADITFSNNVLITIVGKGQLTDTGPVLGNIKIKNGSTIELEGDAYNFNATVIDIRVQD
;
A
#
# COMPACT_ATOMS: atom_id res chain seq x y z
N MET A 1 -47.50 47.73 -2.83
CA MET A 1 -47.75 46.42 -2.18
C MET A 1 -46.61 46.17 -1.19
N LYS A 2 -46.91 45.84 0.07
CA LYS A 2 -45.84 45.54 1.05
C LYS A 2 -45.24 44.17 0.71
N PHE A 3 -43.94 44.12 0.47
CA PHE A 3 -43.21 42.89 0.12
C PHE A 3 -43.23 41.84 1.24
N LEU A 4 -43.33 42.31 2.49
CA LEU A 4 -43.47 41.50 3.70
C LEU A 4 -44.76 41.89 4.46
N ASP A 5 -45.51 40.87 4.86
CA ASP A 5 -46.60 40.95 5.85
C ASP A 5 -46.02 41.06 7.28
N SER A 6 -46.77 41.65 8.23
CA SER A 6 -46.42 41.74 9.65
C SER A 6 -46.13 40.39 10.33
N LYS A 7 -46.53 39.27 9.71
CA LYS A 7 -46.21 37.90 10.11
C LYS A 7 -44.95 37.32 9.44
N GLY A 8 -44.16 38.14 8.74
CA GLY A 8 -42.91 37.71 8.10
C GLY A 8 -43.12 36.85 6.84
N ARG A 9 -44.27 37.00 6.17
CA ARG A 9 -44.60 36.23 4.96
C ARG A 9 -44.26 37.03 3.70
N LEU A 10 -43.50 36.43 2.78
CA LEU A 10 -43.32 36.93 1.41
C LEU A 10 -44.62 36.72 0.62
N PHE A 11 -45.12 37.80 0.04
CA PHE A 11 -46.34 37.80 -0.78
C PHE A 11 -47.57 37.16 -0.11
N GLY A 12 -47.61 37.13 1.22
CA GLY A 12 -48.69 36.54 2.02
C GLY A 12 -48.82 35.00 1.96
N LYS A 13 -47.95 34.31 1.21
CA LYS A 13 -48.07 32.86 0.94
C LYS A 13 -46.93 32.03 1.53
N LEU A 14 -45.69 32.53 1.49
CA LEU A 14 -44.52 31.81 2.00
C LEU A 14 -43.92 32.52 3.22
N SER A 15 -43.56 31.77 4.26
CA SER A 15 -42.80 32.31 5.38
C SER A 15 -41.37 32.62 4.95
N ILE A 16 -40.79 33.71 5.43
CA ILE A 16 -39.37 34.01 5.22
C ILE A 16 -38.45 32.91 5.79
N LEU A 17 -38.91 32.20 6.82
CA LEU A 17 -38.22 31.04 7.40
C LEU A 17 -38.18 29.87 6.41
N ASP A 18 -39.26 29.62 5.67
CA ASP A 18 -39.32 28.55 4.67
C ASP A 18 -38.40 28.86 3.48
N VAL A 19 -38.35 30.14 3.08
CA VAL A 19 -37.42 30.61 2.03
C VAL A 19 -35.98 30.44 2.48
N GLY A 20 -35.66 30.79 3.74
CA GLY A 20 -34.34 30.57 4.31
C GLY A 20 -33.96 29.09 4.36
N ALA A 21 -34.86 28.22 4.80
CA ALA A 21 -34.64 26.78 4.85
C ALA A 21 -34.41 26.18 3.45
N ALA A 22 -35.19 26.60 2.45
CA ALA A 22 -35.02 26.18 1.07
C ALA A 22 -33.67 26.62 0.50
N LEU A 23 -33.22 27.84 0.83
CA LEU A 23 -31.94 28.37 0.39
C LEU A 23 -30.75 27.63 1.02
N VAL A 24 -30.85 27.28 2.32
CA VAL A 24 -29.85 26.43 2.99
C VAL A 24 -29.81 25.04 2.36
N MET A 25 -30.96 24.40 2.11
CA MET A 25 -30.99 23.12 1.41
C MET A 25 -30.34 23.20 0.03
N LEU A 26 -30.65 24.24 -0.75
CA LEU A 26 -30.06 24.47 -2.06
C LEU A 26 -28.53 24.60 -1.98
N LEU A 27 -28.00 25.35 -1.01
CA LEU A 27 -26.56 25.48 -0.80
C LEU A 27 -25.90 24.14 -0.43
N VAL A 28 -26.56 23.31 0.39
CA VAL A 28 -26.08 21.96 0.73
C VAL A 28 -26.05 21.06 -0.50
N PHE A 29 -27.11 21.06 -1.32
CA PHE A 29 -27.16 20.32 -2.57
C PHE A 29 -26.02 20.75 -3.51
N VAL A 30 -25.83 22.06 -3.70
CA VAL A 30 -24.73 22.57 -4.53
C VAL A 30 -23.38 22.15 -3.96
N GLY A 31 -23.19 22.24 -2.64
CA GLY A 31 -21.97 21.81 -1.97
C GLY A 31 -21.63 20.35 -2.24
N ILE A 32 -22.60 19.44 -2.06
CA ILE A 32 -22.37 17.99 -2.24
C ILE A 32 -22.09 17.62 -3.71
N PHE A 33 -22.81 18.22 -4.66
CA PHE A 33 -22.72 17.84 -6.07
C PHE A 33 -21.61 18.56 -6.85
N PHE A 34 -21.29 19.82 -6.52
CA PHE A 34 -20.25 20.59 -7.21
C PHE A 34 -18.91 20.57 -6.49
N TYR A 35 -18.90 20.36 -5.17
CA TYR A 35 -17.69 20.18 -4.36
C TYR A 35 -17.80 18.90 -3.54
N PRO A 36 -17.87 17.71 -4.18
CA PRO A 36 -17.79 16.46 -3.43
C PRO A 36 -16.51 16.51 -2.62
N GLY A 37 -16.64 16.41 -1.28
CA GLY A 37 -15.51 16.49 -0.37
C GLY A 37 -14.41 15.58 -0.87
N THR A 38 -13.22 16.14 -1.11
CA THR A 38 -12.08 15.38 -1.63
C THR A 38 -11.89 14.18 -0.72
N SER A 39 -12.05 12.96 -1.26
CA SER A 39 -11.96 11.70 -0.53
C SER A 39 -10.54 11.38 0.02
N GLY A 40 -9.68 12.39 0.12
CA GLY A 40 -8.32 12.31 0.64
C GLY A 40 -8.23 12.94 2.01
N SER A 41 -7.52 12.27 2.92
CA SER A 41 -7.18 12.80 4.23
C SER A 41 -6.51 14.17 4.08
N VAL A 42 -6.98 15.17 4.84
CA VAL A 42 -6.40 16.53 4.91
C VAL A 42 -4.90 16.53 5.24
N ALA A 43 -4.37 15.44 5.79
CA ALA A 43 -2.95 15.25 6.06
C ALA A 43 -2.07 15.05 4.79
N GLN A 44 -2.67 14.91 3.60
CA GLN A 44 -1.94 14.73 2.34
C GLN A 44 -1.75 16.04 1.55
N VAL A 45 -2.34 17.15 2.02
CA VAL A 45 -2.21 18.46 1.36
C VAL A 45 -0.80 18.99 1.56
N GLY A 46 0.00 18.98 0.50
CA GLY A 46 1.34 19.57 0.48
C GLY A 46 2.51 18.60 0.62
N VAL A 47 2.27 17.29 0.71
CA VAL A 47 3.38 16.33 0.78
C VAL A 47 3.70 15.72 -0.58
N THR A 48 4.91 16.01 -1.06
CA THR A 48 5.43 15.44 -2.31
C THR A 48 5.70 13.95 -2.09
N THR A 49 4.94 13.11 -2.79
CA THR A 49 5.17 11.66 -2.77
C THR A 49 6.12 11.29 -3.90
N LYS A 50 7.12 10.47 -3.58
CA LYS A 50 8.06 9.89 -4.54
C LYS A 50 7.82 8.38 -4.67
N PRO A 51 8.11 7.79 -5.84
CA PRO A 51 8.17 6.35 -5.96
C PRO A 51 9.34 5.82 -5.12
N ILE A 52 9.07 4.86 -4.25
CA ILE A 52 10.05 4.18 -3.42
C ILE A 52 10.05 2.72 -3.80
N GLU A 53 11.21 2.24 -4.20
CA GLU A 53 11.47 0.82 -4.40
C GLU A 53 11.98 0.21 -3.10
N VAL A 54 11.38 -0.91 -2.72
CA VAL A 54 11.80 -1.67 -1.54
C VAL A 54 12.11 -3.08 -1.99
N ASP A 55 13.33 -3.51 -1.73
CA ASP A 55 13.71 -4.89 -1.94
C ASP A 55 13.46 -5.66 -0.65
N ALA A 56 12.74 -6.76 -0.77
CA ALA A 56 12.44 -7.63 0.34
C ALA A 56 12.72 -9.09 -0.02
N ILE A 57 13.25 -9.83 0.95
CA ILE A 57 13.56 -11.24 0.81
C ILE A 57 12.65 -12.06 1.72
N ALA A 58 11.98 -13.06 1.14
CA ALA A 58 11.28 -14.10 1.86
C ALA A 58 12.11 -15.39 1.81
N LEU A 59 12.60 -15.82 2.97
CA LEU A 59 13.34 -17.07 3.09
C LEU A 59 12.39 -18.20 3.47
N GLY A 60 12.45 -19.30 2.73
CA GLY A 60 11.63 -20.49 3.00
C GLY A 60 10.14 -20.34 2.71
N PHE A 61 9.78 -19.49 1.75
CA PHE A 61 8.42 -19.39 1.21
C PHE A 61 7.93 -20.76 0.73
N LYS A 62 6.84 -21.23 1.32
CA LYS A 62 6.25 -22.53 1.04
C LYS A 62 5.32 -22.45 -0.16
N GLY A 63 5.75 -22.99 -1.29
CA GLY A 63 4.96 -22.98 -2.52
C GLY A 63 5.49 -24.00 -3.51
N ARG A 64 4.59 -24.69 -4.22
CA ARG A 64 4.99 -25.68 -5.24
C ARG A 64 5.66 -25.01 -6.43
N ASN A 65 5.02 -23.96 -6.95
CA ASN A 65 5.51 -23.16 -8.07
C ASN A 65 5.46 -21.67 -7.71
N PRO A 66 6.45 -21.12 -7.00
CA PRO A 66 6.42 -19.72 -6.55
C PRO A 66 6.35 -18.73 -7.72
N THR A 67 6.94 -19.06 -8.87
CA THR A 67 6.89 -18.26 -10.11
C THR A 67 5.50 -18.12 -10.70
N ASP A 68 4.62 -19.10 -10.46
CA ASP A 68 3.24 -19.05 -10.97
C ASP A 68 2.34 -18.24 -10.03
N LEU A 69 2.71 -18.15 -8.75
CA LEU A 69 1.95 -17.48 -7.69
C LEU A 69 2.24 -15.98 -7.58
N ILE A 70 3.50 -15.58 -7.78
CA ILE A 70 3.95 -14.20 -7.60
C ILE A 70 4.66 -13.77 -8.87
N LYS A 71 4.08 -12.80 -9.59
CA LYS A 71 4.60 -12.35 -10.88
C LYS A 71 4.96 -10.88 -10.85
N ALA A 72 6.03 -10.54 -11.55
CA ALA A 72 6.35 -9.15 -11.85
C ALA A 72 5.25 -8.52 -12.72
N GLY A 73 4.93 -7.26 -12.44
CA GLY A 73 3.87 -6.49 -13.08
C GLY A 73 2.49 -6.61 -12.42
N GLU A 74 2.31 -7.54 -11.48
CA GLU A 74 1.06 -7.68 -10.72
C GLU A 74 1.03 -6.75 -9.49
N LYS A 75 -0.16 -6.55 -8.95
CA LYS A 75 -0.36 -5.81 -7.70
C LYS A 75 -0.53 -6.76 -6.53
N THR A 76 -0.05 -6.34 -5.37
CA THR A 76 -0.18 -7.09 -4.13
C THR A 76 -0.52 -6.14 -2.98
N ASN A 77 -1.24 -6.63 -1.99
CA ASN A 77 -1.50 -5.86 -0.78
C ASN A 77 -0.26 -5.90 0.11
N LEU A 78 0.22 -4.72 0.48
CA LEU A 78 1.31 -4.56 1.42
C LEU A 78 0.75 -4.27 2.81
N ILE A 79 1.18 -5.08 3.77
CA ILE A 79 0.90 -4.90 5.19
C ILE A 79 2.24 -4.66 5.87
N ILE A 80 2.34 -3.57 6.64
CA ILE A 80 3.57 -3.20 7.35
C ILE A 80 3.21 -3.14 8.82
N ARG A 81 3.85 -3.98 9.65
CA ARG A 81 3.58 -4.03 11.10
C ARG A 81 2.08 -4.19 11.44
N ASN A 82 1.40 -5.13 10.76
CA ASN A 82 -0.04 -5.40 10.89
C ASN A 82 -0.94 -4.19 10.55
N GLN A 83 -0.42 -3.18 9.85
CA GLN A 83 -1.19 -2.05 9.35
C GLN A 83 -1.27 -2.14 7.82
N PRO A 84 -2.48 -2.10 7.24
CA PRO A 84 -2.63 -2.15 5.80
C PRO A 84 -2.10 -0.85 5.18
N TYR A 85 -1.09 -0.95 4.33
CA TYR A 85 -0.64 0.16 3.50
C TYR A 85 -1.56 0.33 2.28
N GLY A 86 -1.97 -0.79 1.68
CA GLY A 86 -2.74 -0.84 0.45
C GLY A 86 -1.99 -1.59 -0.66
N GLN A 87 -2.43 -1.40 -1.91
CA GLN A 87 -1.81 -2.07 -3.06
C GLN A 87 -0.50 -1.41 -3.48
N VAL A 88 0.50 -2.24 -3.74
CA VAL A 88 1.80 -1.88 -4.35
C VAL A 88 2.02 -2.69 -5.63
N ASP A 89 2.85 -2.17 -6.51
CA ASP A 89 3.23 -2.85 -7.74
C ASP A 89 4.46 -3.74 -7.49
N LEU A 90 4.40 -4.99 -7.94
CA LEU A 90 5.54 -5.91 -7.95
C LEU A 90 6.41 -5.62 -9.18
N LYS A 91 7.59 -5.03 -8.99
CA LYS A 91 8.49 -4.69 -10.10
C LYS A 91 9.31 -5.90 -10.56
N SER A 92 9.84 -6.68 -9.62
CA SER A 92 10.60 -7.91 -9.93
C SER A 92 10.36 -8.98 -8.88
N VAL A 93 10.48 -10.23 -9.29
CA VAL A 93 10.36 -11.42 -8.46
C VAL A 93 11.42 -12.41 -8.94
N ASP A 94 12.40 -12.69 -8.09
CA ASP A 94 13.52 -13.56 -8.37
C ASP A 94 13.53 -14.73 -7.38
N ILE A 95 13.47 -15.95 -7.89
CA ILE A 95 13.63 -17.15 -7.05
C ILE A 95 15.12 -17.41 -6.87
N LEU A 96 15.59 -17.32 -5.63
CA LEU A 96 16.99 -17.51 -5.30
C LEU A 96 17.29 -19.01 -5.15
N PRO A 97 18.44 -19.48 -5.69
CA PRO A 97 18.84 -20.87 -5.52
C PRO A 97 19.11 -21.17 -4.04
N ARG A 98 18.69 -22.35 -3.60
CA ARG A 98 18.91 -22.83 -2.23
C ARG A 98 20.07 -23.82 -2.25
N ASN A 99 21.22 -23.37 -1.76
CA ASN A 99 22.42 -24.21 -1.63
C ASN A 99 22.67 -24.54 -0.15
N ILE A 100 23.22 -25.73 0.09
CA ILE A 100 23.67 -26.18 1.41
C ILE A 100 25.19 -26.42 1.40
N PRO A 101 25.86 -26.21 2.54
CA PRO A 101 27.27 -26.57 2.68
C PRO A 101 27.41 -28.09 2.74
N VAL A 102 28.27 -28.66 1.90
CA VAL A 102 28.59 -30.08 1.87
C VAL A 102 30.08 -30.26 2.10
N ALA A 103 30.43 -30.95 3.18
CA ALA A 103 31.82 -31.29 3.50
C ALA A 103 32.39 -32.27 2.46
N GLN A 104 33.62 -32.04 2.05
CA GLN A 104 34.34 -32.84 1.06
C GLN A 104 35.38 -33.75 1.74
N PRO A 105 35.81 -34.85 1.10
CA PRO A 105 36.83 -35.75 1.67
C PRO A 105 38.18 -35.10 1.96
N ASP A 106 38.50 -33.97 1.29
CA ASP A 106 39.72 -33.18 1.50
C ASP A 106 39.61 -32.17 2.66
N GLY A 107 38.49 -32.14 3.37
CA GLY A 107 38.20 -31.21 4.46
C GLY A 107 37.68 -29.84 4.02
N SER A 108 37.50 -29.58 2.71
CA SER A 108 36.89 -28.35 2.21
C SER A 108 35.35 -28.38 2.31
N VAL A 109 34.71 -27.22 2.15
CA VAL A 109 33.25 -27.08 2.12
C VAL A 109 32.83 -26.52 0.77
N ALA A 110 31.94 -27.22 0.08
CA ALA A 110 31.37 -26.78 -1.20
C ALA A 110 29.88 -26.45 -1.04
N ALA A 111 29.43 -25.38 -1.71
CA ALA A 111 28.00 -25.10 -1.83
C ALA A 111 27.39 -26.00 -2.92
N ARG A 112 26.40 -26.81 -2.56
CA ARG A 112 25.66 -27.68 -3.49
C ARG A 112 24.16 -27.42 -3.39
N PRO A 113 23.38 -27.65 -4.46
CA PRO A 113 21.93 -27.55 -4.41
C PRO A 113 21.34 -28.42 -3.28
N ASP A 114 20.33 -27.90 -2.59
CA ASP A 114 19.70 -28.64 -1.49
C ASP A 114 18.85 -29.81 -2.04
N PRO A 115 19.18 -31.07 -1.73
CA PRO A 115 18.43 -32.24 -2.18
C PRO A 115 17.01 -32.32 -1.57
N THR A 116 16.74 -31.58 -0.51
CA THR A 116 15.42 -31.50 0.14
C THR A 116 14.53 -30.41 -0.44
N ALA A 117 15.02 -29.58 -1.37
CA ALA A 117 14.27 -28.47 -1.93
C ALA A 117 12.92 -28.93 -2.51
N ASP A 118 12.94 -30.03 -3.28
CA ASP A 118 11.75 -30.59 -3.95
C ASP A 118 10.71 -31.18 -2.97
N ILE A 119 11.13 -31.58 -1.78
CA ILE A 119 10.26 -32.19 -0.76
C ILE A 119 9.72 -31.12 0.19
N THR A 120 10.55 -30.13 0.53
CA THR A 120 10.23 -29.09 1.51
C THR A 120 9.48 -27.90 0.91
N PHE A 121 9.40 -27.83 -0.43
CA PHE A 121 8.80 -26.73 -1.21
C PHE A 121 9.24 -25.37 -0.69
N SER A 122 10.51 -25.28 -0.26
CA SER A 122 11.04 -24.17 0.51
C SER A 122 11.86 -23.26 -0.40
N ASN A 123 11.22 -22.20 -0.88
CA ASN A 123 11.79 -21.29 -1.86
C ASN A 123 12.29 -20.02 -1.19
N ASN A 124 13.42 -19.51 -1.66
CA ASN A 124 13.87 -18.17 -1.30
C ASN A 124 13.43 -17.23 -2.42
N VAL A 125 12.73 -16.16 -2.08
CA VAL A 125 12.17 -15.23 -3.06
C VAL A 125 12.67 -13.83 -2.74
N LEU A 126 13.32 -13.20 -3.71
CA LEU A 126 13.68 -11.79 -3.68
C LEU A 126 12.64 -11.03 -4.49
N ILE A 127 12.09 -9.96 -3.91
CA ILE A 127 10.99 -9.21 -4.51
C ILE A 127 11.34 -7.73 -4.43
N THR A 128 11.13 -7.02 -5.54
CA THR A 128 11.15 -5.55 -5.56
C THR A 128 9.72 -5.06 -5.64
N ILE A 129 9.28 -4.30 -4.62
CA ILE A 129 7.98 -3.62 -4.62
C ILE A 129 8.15 -2.12 -4.86
N VAL A 130 7.20 -1.52 -5.57
CA VAL A 130 7.15 -0.08 -5.81
C VAL A 130 5.93 0.48 -5.08
N GLY A 131 6.18 1.35 -4.11
CA GLY A 131 5.15 2.07 -3.37
C GLY A 131 5.32 3.58 -3.49
N LYS A 132 4.23 4.33 -3.29
CA LYS A 132 4.30 5.79 -3.16
C LYS A 132 4.55 6.15 -1.71
N GLY A 133 5.67 6.83 -1.46
CA GLY A 133 6.07 7.21 -0.12
C GLY A 133 6.58 8.64 -0.04
N GLN A 134 6.94 9.05 1.16
CA GLN A 134 7.48 10.36 1.48
C GLN A 134 8.87 10.17 2.08
N LEU A 135 9.82 11.00 1.68
CA LEU A 135 11.12 11.03 2.33
C LEU A 135 11.04 12.02 3.51
N THR A 136 11.30 11.53 4.72
CA THR A 136 11.41 12.35 5.93
C THR A 136 12.86 12.43 6.38
N ASP A 137 13.19 13.36 7.29
CA ASP A 137 14.52 13.47 7.90
C ASP A 137 14.99 12.16 8.58
N THR A 138 14.03 11.30 8.95
CA THR A 138 14.30 10.03 9.63
C THR A 138 14.25 8.81 8.70
N GLY A 139 14.07 9.02 7.40
CA GLY A 139 14.02 7.99 6.37
C GLY A 139 12.70 7.94 5.57
N PRO A 140 12.61 6.98 4.64
CA PRO A 140 11.44 6.79 3.78
C PRO A 140 10.22 6.27 4.55
N VAL A 141 9.06 6.82 4.23
CA VAL A 141 7.77 6.52 4.85
C VAL A 141 6.77 6.08 3.77
N LEU A 142 6.19 4.91 3.95
CA LEU A 142 5.13 4.36 3.09
C LEU A 142 3.83 4.38 3.90
N GLY A 143 2.86 5.21 3.50
CA GLY A 143 1.51 5.21 4.09
C GLY A 143 1.51 5.53 5.59
N ASN A 144 2.33 6.50 6.00
CA ASN A 144 2.62 6.90 7.38
C ASN A 144 3.46 5.91 8.20
N ILE A 145 3.94 4.82 7.61
CA ILE A 145 4.78 3.84 8.29
C ILE A 145 6.21 3.95 7.80
N LYS A 146 7.15 4.13 8.73
CA LYS A 146 8.59 4.14 8.44
C LYS A 146 9.03 2.74 8.04
N ILE A 147 9.61 2.62 6.85
CA ILE A 147 10.28 1.39 6.41
C ILE A 147 11.80 1.56 6.55
N LYS A 148 12.45 0.52 7.06
CA LYS A 148 13.89 0.45 7.26
C LYS A 148 14.39 -0.93 6.86
N ASN A 149 15.66 -1.04 6.50
CA ASN A 149 16.32 -2.34 6.31
C ASN A 149 16.19 -3.17 7.60
N GLY A 150 15.86 -4.46 7.44
CA GLY A 150 15.51 -5.38 8.52
C GLY A 150 14.04 -5.31 8.98
N SER A 151 13.22 -4.39 8.45
CA SER A 151 11.79 -4.38 8.78
C SER A 151 11.09 -5.57 8.14
N THR A 152 10.20 -6.22 8.88
CA THR A 152 9.30 -7.23 8.35
C THR A 152 8.10 -6.57 7.68
N ILE A 153 7.82 -7.01 6.45
CA ILE A 153 6.63 -6.67 5.68
C ILE A 153 5.87 -7.94 5.34
N GLU A 154 4.58 -7.82 5.12
CA GLU A 154 3.71 -8.91 4.69
C GLU A 154 3.13 -8.57 3.33
N LEU A 155 3.16 -9.56 2.43
CA LEU A 155 2.65 -9.47 1.08
C LEU A 155 1.46 -10.42 0.97
N GLU A 156 0.30 -9.87 0.63
CA GLU A 156 -0.95 -10.61 0.51
C GLU A 156 -1.52 -10.44 -0.89
N GLY A 157 -1.65 -11.55 -1.61
CA GLY A 157 -2.35 -11.65 -2.88
C GLY A 157 -3.47 -12.69 -2.80
N ASP A 158 -4.15 -12.94 -3.92
CA ASP A 158 -5.33 -13.82 -3.96
C ASP A 158 -5.03 -15.27 -3.54
N ALA A 159 -3.82 -15.75 -3.85
CA ALA A 159 -3.41 -17.15 -3.62
C ALA A 159 -2.21 -17.29 -2.68
N TYR A 160 -1.75 -16.21 -2.07
CA TYR A 160 -0.59 -16.23 -1.17
C TYR A 160 -0.70 -15.18 -0.07
N ASN A 161 -0.14 -15.52 1.09
CA ASN A 161 0.17 -14.56 2.15
C ASN A 161 1.49 -15.02 2.79
N PHE A 162 2.49 -14.14 2.83
CA PHE A 162 3.76 -14.44 3.48
C PHE A 162 4.49 -13.18 3.97
N ASN A 163 5.40 -13.41 4.91
CA ASN A 163 6.31 -12.39 5.44
C ASN A 163 7.61 -12.33 4.65
N ALA A 164 8.10 -11.12 4.42
CA ALA A 164 9.40 -10.83 3.84
C ALA A 164 10.16 -9.81 4.71
N THR A 165 11.49 -9.82 4.63
CA THR A 165 12.34 -8.87 5.34
C THR A 165 12.91 -7.88 4.34
N VAL A 166 12.78 -6.59 4.61
CA VAL A 166 13.35 -5.52 3.78
C VAL A 166 14.87 -5.57 3.85
N ILE A 167 15.54 -5.58 2.70
CA ILE A 167 17.00 -5.62 2.61
C ILE A 167 17.59 -4.33 2.03
N ASP A 168 16.85 -3.63 1.18
CA ASP A 168 17.28 -2.38 0.55
C ASP A 168 16.07 -1.47 0.27
N ILE A 169 16.32 -0.17 0.24
CA ILE A 169 15.30 0.85 -0.04
C ILE A 169 15.91 1.92 -0.94
N ARG A 170 15.31 2.11 -2.11
CA ARG A 170 15.75 3.09 -3.12
C ARG A 170 14.64 4.09 -3.37
N VAL A 171 14.94 5.37 -3.19
CA VAL A 171 14.02 6.45 -3.55
C VAL A 171 14.31 6.82 -5.00
N GLN A 172 13.32 6.67 -5.88
CA GLN A 172 13.43 7.10 -7.27
C GLN A 172 13.17 8.60 -7.33
N ASP A 173 13.92 9.29 -8.19
CA ASP A 173 13.91 10.75 -8.27
C ASP A 173 12.65 11.36 -8.87
#